data_AF-X1KBE7-F1
#
_entry.id   AF-X1KBE7-F1
#
_cell.length_a   1.000
_cell.length_b   1.000
_cell.length_c   1.000
_cell.angle_alpha   90.00
_cell.angle_beta   90.00
_cell.angle_gamma   90.00
#
_symmetry.space_group_name_H-M   'P 1'
#
loop_
_entity.id
_entity.type
_entity.pdbx_description
1 polymer ?
#
loop_
_entity_poly.entity_id
_entity_poly.type
_entity_poly.pdbx_seq_one_letter_code
_entity_poly.pdbx_strand_id
1 'polypeptide(L)'
;VLISKQTGDPTTFTRFEEFKAAFEEQTRWLVEQTTNLNNILGRVHQDFYPTPILSALFEGPMDKRKDLIQGGALINSSGAAIIGLADVADSLSAIQKVVFEEKMPFADLLDALEKNFEGYETLQRRLMNPDKTPKYGNEDPVADANVSWLVELLDSAFGKKMNYRGGRYRVGYWTMTNHAGFGRLMQATPNGRKAHENFTSGITPVSGVTPYLTKALNSVAKQPARCLSSGIALNLKYTPESG
;
A
#
# COMPACT_ATOMS: atom_id res chain seq x y z
N VAL A 1 -18.85 16.35 4.71
CA VAL A 1 -18.85 15.92 3.29
C VAL A 1 -18.40 14.48 3.25
N LEU A 2 -19.16 13.59 2.61
CA LEU A 2 -18.78 12.20 2.44
C LEU A 2 -17.70 12.11 1.35
N ILE A 3 -16.51 11.61 1.69
CA ILE A 3 -15.36 11.53 0.77
C ILE A 3 -15.10 10.11 0.24
N SER A 4 -15.83 9.10 0.73
CA SER A 4 -15.73 7.70 0.32
C SER A 4 -17.02 6.93 0.62
N LYS A 5 -17.05 5.61 0.35
CA LYS A 5 -18.18 4.75 0.71
C LYS A 5 -18.44 4.71 2.23
N GLN A 6 -19.69 4.46 2.62
CA GLN A 6 -20.02 4.12 4.01
C GLN A 6 -19.88 2.61 4.19
N THR A 7 -18.94 2.19 5.03
CA THR A 7 -18.66 0.76 5.27
C THR A 7 -18.94 0.33 6.71
N GLY A 8 -19.80 1.08 7.41
CA GLY A 8 -20.13 0.85 8.82
C GLY A 8 -19.23 1.63 9.78
N ASP A 9 -19.71 1.76 11.02
CA ASP A 9 -18.97 2.37 12.12
C ASP A 9 -18.01 1.31 12.71
N PRO A 10 -16.68 1.57 12.74
CA PRO A 10 -15.71 0.61 13.26
C PRO A 10 -15.94 0.21 14.72
N THR A 11 -16.58 1.06 15.53
CA THR A 11 -16.89 0.76 16.94
C THR A 11 -17.95 -0.35 17.10
N THR A 12 -18.69 -0.65 16.04
CA THR A 12 -19.74 -1.68 16.03
C THR A 12 -19.23 -3.05 15.58
N PHE A 13 -18.01 -3.13 15.04
CA PHE A 13 -17.44 -4.40 14.58
C PHE A 13 -17.04 -5.29 15.76
N THR A 14 -17.46 -6.55 15.70
CA THR A 14 -17.19 -7.53 16.76
C THR A 14 -16.06 -8.51 16.40
N ARG A 15 -15.74 -8.61 15.11
CA ARG A 15 -14.71 -9.50 14.55
C ARG A 15 -13.80 -8.76 13.59
N PHE A 16 -12.54 -9.17 13.52
CA PHE A 16 -11.54 -8.53 12.66
C PHE A 16 -11.90 -8.63 11.17
N GLU A 17 -12.61 -9.69 10.79
CA GLU A 17 -13.07 -9.98 9.44
C GLU A 17 -14.10 -8.95 8.96
N GLU A 18 -14.91 -8.39 9.86
CA GLU A 18 -15.84 -7.29 9.55
C GLU A 18 -15.06 -6.02 9.22
N PHE A 19 -14.04 -5.71 10.03
CA PHE A 19 -13.13 -4.60 9.75
C PHE A 19 -12.39 -4.79 8.42
N LYS A 20 -11.87 -6.00 8.14
CA LYS A 20 -11.21 -6.32 6.87
C LYS A 20 -12.15 -6.19 5.68
N ALA A 21 -13.41 -6.61 5.81
CA ALA A 21 -14.42 -6.46 4.76
C ALA A 21 -14.70 -4.97 4.47
N ALA A 22 -14.82 -4.14 5.52
CA ALA A 22 -14.95 -2.70 5.37
C ALA A 22 -13.72 -2.08 4.69
N PHE A 23 -12.51 -2.46 5.11
CA PHE A 23 -11.25 -2.01 4.49
C PHE A 23 -11.15 -2.40 3.02
N GLU A 24 -11.54 -3.64 2.68
CA GLU A 24 -11.55 -4.13 1.32
C GLU A 24 -12.52 -3.31 0.44
N GLU A 25 -13.72 -3.02 0.93
CA GLU A 25 -14.69 -2.22 0.17
C GLU A 25 -14.19 -0.78 -0.07
N GLN A 26 -13.60 -0.14 0.95
CA GLN A 26 -12.96 1.17 0.81
C GLN A 26 -11.84 1.13 -0.25
N THR A 27 -10.97 0.12 -0.16
CA THR A 27 -9.84 -0.05 -1.09
C THR A 27 -10.34 -0.23 -2.52
N ARG A 28 -11.31 -1.11 -2.75
CA ARG A 28 -11.87 -1.36 -4.09
C ARG A 28 -12.51 -0.11 -4.69
N TRP A 29 -13.17 0.70 -3.87
CA TRP A 29 -13.73 1.97 -4.31
C TRP A 29 -12.63 2.97 -4.72
N LEU A 30 -11.56 3.10 -3.92
CA LEU A 30 -10.43 3.98 -4.26
C LEU A 30 -9.70 3.53 -5.53
N VAL A 31 -9.55 2.22 -5.74
CA VAL A 31 -8.98 1.67 -6.98
C VAL A 31 -9.85 2.03 -8.19
N GLU A 32 -11.18 1.94 -8.07
CA GLU A 32 -12.11 2.38 -9.11
C GLU A 32 -11.89 3.86 -9.47
N GLN A 33 -11.90 4.74 -8.47
CA GLN A 33 -11.71 6.18 -8.69
C GLN A 33 -10.36 6.48 -9.35
N THR A 34 -9.29 5.89 -8.82
CA THR A 34 -7.91 6.13 -9.29
C THR A 34 -7.72 5.66 -10.74
N THR A 35 -8.21 4.47 -11.07
CA THR A 35 -8.07 3.93 -12.44
C THR A 35 -8.96 4.66 -13.45
N ASN A 36 -10.16 5.10 -13.04
CA ASN A 36 -11.02 5.94 -13.88
C ASN A 36 -10.37 7.30 -14.18
N LEU A 37 -9.86 7.99 -13.16
CA LEU A 37 -9.18 9.27 -13.34
C LEU A 37 -7.95 9.14 -14.23
N ASN A 38 -7.12 8.11 -14.02
CA ASN A 38 -5.96 7.87 -14.86
C ASN A 38 -6.33 7.54 -16.32
N ASN A 39 -7.42 6.80 -16.54
CA ASN A 39 -7.90 6.49 -17.88
C ASN A 39 -8.46 7.72 -18.60
N ILE A 40 -9.16 8.61 -17.89
CA ILE A 40 -9.62 9.89 -18.44
C ILE A 40 -8.41 10.73 -18.86
N LEU A 41 -7.43 10.90 -17.96
CA LEU A 41 -6.19 11.61 -18.27
C LEU A 41 -5.48 10.99 -19.49
N GLY A 42 -5.38 9.66 -19.54
CA GLY A 42 -4.78 8.94 -20.65
C GLY A 42 -5.47 9.19 -21.99
N ARG A 43 -6.81 9.23 -22.02
CA ARG A 43 -7.58 9.57 -23.23
C ARG A 43 -7.35 11.01 -23.66
N VAL A 44 -7.32 11.96 -22.73
CA VAL A 44 -6.96 13.35 -23.04
C VAL A 44 -5.56 13.41 -23.66
N HIS A 45 -4.59 12.66 -23.13
CA HIS A 45 -3.26 12.59 -23.74
C HIS A 45 -3.27 12.02 -25.17
N GLN A 46 -4.17 11.10 -25.51
CA GLN A 46 -4.30 10.57 -26.88
C GLN A 46 -4.70 11.66 -27.89
N ASP A 47 -5.48 12.65 -27.47
CA ASP A 47 -6.00 13.70 -28.34
C ASP A 47 -4.97 14.82 -28.57
N PHE A 48 -4.15 15.13 -27.57
CA PHE A 48 -3.27 16.31 -27.60
C PHE A 48 -1.78 16.02 -27.81
N TYR A 49 -1.31 14.80 -27.49
CA TYR A 49 0.13 14.52 -27.43
C TYR A 49 0.53 13.22 -28.16
N PRO A 50 0.26 13.07 -29.47
CA PRO A 50 0.72 11.91 -30.23
C PRO A 50 2.26 11.79 -30.17
N THR A 51 2.76 10.56 -30.20
CA THR A 51 4.18 10.25 -30.00
C THR A 51 4.77 9.43 -31.16
N PRO A 52 4.78 9.95 -32.40
CA PRO A 52 5.18 9.18 -33.58
C PRO A 52 6.66 8.73 -33.54
N ILE A 53 7.56 9.59 -33.05
CA ILE A 53 8.98 9.25 -32.90
C ILE A 53 9.15 8.12 -31.88
N LEU A 54 8.46 8.21 -30.73
CA LEU A 54 8.51 7.16 -29.72
C LEU A 54 7.91 5.86 -30.27
N SER A 55 6.80 5.93 -31.00
CA SER A 55 6.15 4.79 -31.61
C SER A 55 7.05 4.03 -32.60
N ALA A 56 7.93 4.74 -33.33
CA ALA A 56 8.89 4.12 -34.24
C ALA A 56 9.99 3.32 -33.52
N LEU A 57 10.18 3.52 -32.21
CA LEU A 57 11.18 2.83 -31.40
C LEU A 57 10.63 1.59 -30.67
N PHE A 58 9.36 1.25 -30.88
CA PHE A 58 8.70 0.12 -30.22
C PHE A 58 8.17 -0.89 -31.24
N GLU A 59 8.12 -2.16 -30.82
CA GLU A 59 7.43 -3.21 -31.56
C GLU A 59 5.90 -3.08 -31.45
N GLY A 60 5.22 -3.22 -32.59
CA GLY A 60 3.76 -3.20 -32.69
C GLY A 60 3.15 -1.95 -33.36
N PRO A 61 3.53 -0.71 -33.02
CA PRO A 61 2.91 0.50 -33.57
C PRO A 61 2.85 0.56 -35.09
N MET A 62 3.93 0.17 -35.78
CA MET A 62 4.00 0.16 -37.25
C MET A 62 3.06 -0.90 -37.85
N ASP A 63 3.10 -2.13 -37.34
CA ASP A 63 2.26 -3.24 -37.81
C ASP A 63 0.77 -2.97 -37.57
N LYS A 64 0.44 -2.40 -36.41
CA LYS A 64 -0.94 -2.08 -36.01
C LYS A 64 -1.41 -0.73 -36.54
N ARG A 65 -0.51 0.06 -37.15
CA ARG A 65 -0.75 1.45 -37.61
C ARG A 65 -1.40 2.31 -36.53
N LYS A 66 -0.91 2.19 -35.31
CA LYS A 66 -1.42 2.89 -34.12
C LYS A 66 -0.28 3.44 -33.31
N ASP A 67 -0.41 4.68 -32.84
CA ASP A 67 0.57 5.27 -31.92
C ASP A 67 0.70 4.44 -30.63
N LEU A 68 1.85 4.51 -29.97
CA LEU A 68 2.10 3.89 -28.67
C LEU A 68 1.04 4.28 -27.65
N ILE A 69 0.69 5.57 -27.55
CA ILE A 69 -0.33 6.03 -26.60
C ILE A 69 -1.74 5.60 -27.00
N GLN A 70 -1.94 5.15 -28.23
CA GLN A 70 -3.19 4.58 -28.75
C GLN A 70 -3.24 3.04 -28.65
N GLY A 71 -2.28 2.43 -27.95
CA GLY A 71 -2.22 0.99 -27.74
C GLY A 71 -1.51 0.23 -28.87
N GLY A 72 -0.67 0.91 -29.67
CA GLY A 72 0.12 0.30 -30.72
C GLY A 72 1.14 -0.74 -30.24
N ALA A 73 1.63 -0.62 -29.00
CA ALA A 73 2.63 -1.54 -28.43
C ALA A 73 2.19 -3.02 -28.48
N LEU A 74 3.15 -3.93 -28.54
CA LEU A 74 2.92 -5.37 -28.34
C LEU A 74 2.24 -5.64 -26.99
N ILE A 75 2.78 -5.07 -25.91
CA ILE A 75 2.26 -5.19 -24.55
C ILE A 75 1.86 -3.80 -24.05
N ASN A 76 0.61 -3.68 -23.61
CA ASN A 76 0.10 -2.49 -22.95
C ASN A 76 -0.17 -2.80 -21.49
N SER A 77 0.36 -1.98 -20.58
CA SER A 77 0.11 -2.08 -19.14
C SER A 77 0.06 -0.69 -18.50
N SER A 78 -0.44 -0.62 -17.27
CA SER A 78 -0.33 0.58 -16.44
C SER A 78 0.01 0.16 -15.01
N GLY A 79 1.01 0.80 -14.42
CA GLY A 79 1.45 0.52 -13.05
C GLY A 79 0.76 1.44 -12.05
N ALA A 80 0.27 0.88 -10.95
CA ALA A 80 -0.16 1.62 -9.76
C ALA A 80 0.89 1.43 -8.65
N ALA A 81 1.51 2.53 -8.22
CA ALA A 81 2.49 2.53 -7.15
C ALA A 81 1.77 2.58 -5.79
N ILE A 82 2.05 1.61 -4.93
CA ILE A 82 1.50 1.52 -3.57
C ILE A 82 2.50 2.10 -2.59
N ILE A 83 2.02 2.96 -1.71
CA ILE A 83 2.80 3.67 -0.71
C ILE A 83 2.27 3.30 0.68
N GLY A 84 3.19 3.06 1.63
CA GLY A 84 2.84 2.72 3.00
C GLY A 84 2.40 1.28 3.22
N LEU A 85 2.85 0.32 2.40
CA LEU A 85 2.47 -1.10 2.55
C LEU A 85 2.74 -1.63 3.97
N ALA A 86 3.97 -1.44 4.46
CA ALA A 86 4.38 -1.91 5.78
C ALA A 86 3.58 -1.20 6.89
N ASP A 87 3.37 0.11 6.77
CA ASP A 87 2.60 0.88 7.75
C ASP A 87 1.14 0.42 7.86
N VAL A 88 0.51 0.13 6.72
CA VAL A 88 -0.86 -0.40 6.68
C VAL A 88 -0.92 -1.82 7.24
N ALA A 89 0.01 -2.70 6.85
CA ALA A 89 0.04 -4.07 7.36
C ALA A 89 0.28 -4.15 8.87
N ASP A 90 1.18 -3.31 9.40
CA ASP A 90 1.41 -3.20 10.83
C ASP A 90 0.21 -2.57 11.55
N SER A 91 -0.53 -1.67 10.89
CA SER A 91 -1.76 -1.10 11.43
C SER A 91 -2.88 -2.13 11.51
N LEU A 92 -3.02 -3.00 10.49
CA LEU A 92 -3.94 -4.13 10.49
C LEU A 92 -3.62 -5.09 11.63
N SER A 93 -2.33 -5.42 11.78
CA SER A 93 -1.84 -6.32 12.84
C SER A 93 -2.05 -5.73 14.24
N ALA A 94 -1.82 -4.43 14.40
CA ALA A 94 -2.09 -3.73 15.65
C ALA A 94 -3.58 -3.73 16.00
N ILE A 95 -4.47 -3.39 15.06
CA ILE A 95 -5.93 -3.42 15.27
C ILE A 95 -6.41 -4.82 15.63
N GLN A 96 -5.99 -5.84 14.86
CA GLN A 96 -6.30 -7.24 15.13
C GLN A 96 -5.94 -7.61 16.58
N LYS A 97 -4.74 -7.22 16.99
CA LYS A 97 -4.23 -7.52 18.33
C LYS A 97 -4.98 -6.77 19.43
N VAL A 98 -4.93 -5.44 19.42
CA VAL A 98 -5.38 -4.65 20.57
C VAL A 98 -6.90 -4.58 20.68
N VAL A 99 -7.62 -4.48 19.55
CA VAL A 99 -9.08 -4.36 19.56
C VAL A 99 -9.74 -5.73 19.59
N PHE A 100 -9.35 -6.63 18.67
CA PHE A 100 -10.13 -7.86 18.46
C PHE A 100 -9.68 -9.04 19.34
N GLU A 101 -8.39 -9.17 19.64
CA GLU A 101 -7.90 -10.22 20.55
C GLU A 101 -7.94 -9.75 22.01
N GLU A 102 -7.41 -8.57 22.30
CA GLU A 102 -7.27 -8.05 23.66
C GLU A 102 -8.46 -7.23 24.16
N LYS A 103 -9.47 -7.01 23.29
CA LYS A 103 -10.75 -6.37 23.63
C LYS A 103 -10.64 -4.92 24.12
N MET A 104 -9.64 -4.17 23.66
CA MET A 104 -9.64 -2.72 23.81
C MET A 104 -10.84 -2.12 23.06
N PRO A 105 -11.59 -1.18 23.65
CA PRO A 105 -12.63 -0.46 22.92
C PRO A 105 -12.06 0.22 21.68
N PHE A 106 -12.69 0.01 20.51
CA PHE A 106 -12.24 0.66 19.27
C PHE A 106 -12.25 2.19 19.43
N ALA A 107 -13.23 2.73 20.16
CA ALA A 107 -13.34 4.16 20.45
C ALA A 107 -12.06 4.74 21.10
N ASP A 108 -11.41 4.00 21.99
CA ASP A 108 -10.17 4.44 22.65
C ASP A 108 -9.02 4.55 21.65
N LEU A 109 -8.94 3.61 20.69
CA LEU A 109 -7.96 3.68 19.62
C LEU A 109 -8.23 4.86 18.68
N LEU A 110 -9.50 5.14 18.34
CA LEU A 110 -9.85 6.28 17.49
C LEU A 110 -9.51 7.61 18.17
N ASP A 111 -9.85 7.76 19.45
CA ASP A 111 -9.54 8.98 20.21
C ASP A 111 -8.01 9.20 20.32
N ALA A 112 -7.25 8.12 20.53
CA ALA A 112 -5.78 8.18 20.53
C ALA A 112 -5.21 8.64 19.17
N LEU A 113 -5.79 8.17 18.05
CA LEU A 113 -5.36 8.58 16.71
C LEU A 113 -5.73 10.04 16.40
N GLU A 114 -6.93 10.48 16.79
CA GLU A 114 -7.40 11.85 16.61
C GLU A 114 -6.53 12.84 17.40
N LYS A 115 -6.13 12.47 18.62
CA LYS A 115 -5.21 13.26 19.46
C LYS A 115 -3.73 13.07 19.11
N ASN A 116 -3.41 12.40 18.00
CA ASN A 116 -2.02 12.14 17.58
C ASN A 116 -1.15 11.53 18.71
N PHE A 117 -1.76 10.66 19.51
CA PHE A 117 -1.22 10.01 20.69
C PHE A 117 -0.85 10.93 21.88
N GLU A 118 -1.27 12.19 21.90
CA GLU A 118 -1.09 13.09 23.06
C GLU A 118 -1.94 12.60 24.25
N GLY A 119 -1.30 12.27 25.37
CA GLY A 119 -1.94 11.61 26.51
C GLY A 119 -2.13 10.08 26.37
N TYR A 120 -1.69 9.52 25.24
CA TYR A 120 -1.77 8.09 24.90
C TYR A 120 -0.37 7.51 24.62
N GLU A 121 0.69 8.07 25.20
CA GLU A 121 2.09 7.71 24.90
C GLU A 121 2.42 6.26 25.27
N THR A 122 1.75 5.72 26.30
CA THR A 122 1.86 4.31 26.68
C THR A 122 1.24 3.41 25.61
N LEU A 123 0.08 3.79 25.08
CA LEU A 123 -0.56 3.08 23.97
C LEU A 123 0.31 3.16 22.72
N GLN A 124 0.83 4.33 22.36
CA GLN A 124 1.71 4.48 21.21
C GLN A 124 2.94 3.57 21.31
N ARG A 125 3.63 3.58 22.46
CA ARG A 125 4.80 2.72 22.69
C ARG A 125 4.44 1.24 22.61
N ARG A 126 3.25 0.85 23.07
CA ARG A 126 2.75 -0.52 22.91
C ARG A 126 2.52 -0.86 21.43
N LEU A 127 1.85 0.00 20.68
CA LEU A 127 1.56 -0.21 19.25
C LEU A 127 2.83 -0.26 18.39
N MET A 128 3.93 0.37 18.83
CA MET A 128 5.22 0.32 18.13
C MET A 128 6.07 -0.90 18.52
N ASN A 129 5.75 -1.57 19.63
CA ASN A 129 6.57 -2.65 20.16
C ASN A 129 6.26 -3.99 19.46
N PRO A 130 7.23 -4.63 18.76
CA PRO A 130 7.01 -5.89 18.05
C PRO A 130 6.65 -7.06 18.98
N ASP A 131 6.99 -7.00 20.27
CA ASP A 131 6.63 -8.02 21.26
C ASP A 131 5.18 -7.89 21.74
N LYS A 132 4.55 -6.73 21.50
CA LYS A 132 3.17 -6.44 21.93
C LYS A 132 2.19 -6.45 20.77
N THR A 133 2.63 -5.99 19.61
CA THR A 133 1.84 -5.99 18.37
C THR A 133 2.69 -6.57 17.25
N PRO A 134 2.20 -7.58 16.50
CA PRO A 134 2.94 -8.15 15.38
C PRO A 134 3.38 -7.09 14.36
N LYS A 135 4.61 -7.21 13.85
CA LYS A 135 5.20 -6.29 12.87
C LYS A 135 5.82 -7.03 11.69
N TYR A 136 5.58 -6.51 10.51
CA TYR A 136 6.16 -7.02 9.27
C TYR A 136 7.68 -6.82 9.26
N GLY A 137 8.42 -7.84 8.81
CA GLY A 137 9.88 -7.83 8.78
C GLY A 137 10.57 -8.62 9.89
N ASN A 138 9.81 -9.16 10.86
CA ASN A 138 10.35 -9.95 11.96
C ASN A 138 10.01 -11.46 11.87
N GLU A 139 9.63 -11.94 10.68
CA GLU A 139 9.13 -13.30 10.44
C GLU A 139 7.90 -13.69 11.28
N ASP A 140 7.13 -12.71 11.73
CA ASP A 140 5.89 -12.95 12.45
C ASP A 140 4.80 -13.48 11.49
N PRO A 141 4.22 -14.67 11.74
CA PRO A 141 3.24 -15.27 10.83
C PRO A 141 1.97 -14.44 10.63
N VAL A 142 1.52 -13.70 11.65
CA VAL A 142 0.31 -12.87 11.57
C VAL A 142 0.60 -11.62 10.74
N ALA A 143 1.72 -10.96 10.99
CA ALA A 143 2.11 -9.79 10.21
C ALA A 143 2.40 -10.15 8.74
N ASP A 144 3.14 -11.23 8.48
CA ASP A 144 3.42 -11.71 7.13
C ASP A 144 2.12 -12.10 6.39
N ALA A 145 1.14 -12.69 7.09
CA ALA A 145 -0.17 -13.01 6.53
C ALA A 145 -1.01 -11.76 6.21
N ASN A 146 -0.95 -10.74 7.06
CA ASN A 146 -1.64 -9.46 6.79
C ASN A 146 -1.03 -8.74 5.58
N VAL A 147 0.29 -8.77 5.39
CA VAL A 147 0.91 -8.29 4.14
C VAL A 147 0.45 -9.11 2.95
N SER A 148 0.47 -10.44 3.04
CA SER A 148 0.04 -11.33 1.95
C SER A 148 -1.40 -11.04 1.51
N TRP A 149 -2.31 -10.92 2.48
CA TRP A 149 -3.70 -10.55 2.21
C TRP A 149 -3.82 -9.18 1.53
N LEU A 150 -3.06 -8.18 1.99
CA LEU A 150 -3.10 -6.83 1.44
C LEU A 150 -2.58 -6.78 0.00
N VAL A 151 -1.46 -7.44 -0.30
CA VAL A 151 -0.92 -7.47 -1.67
C VAL A 151 -1.82 -8.24 -2.63
N GLU A 152 -2.49 -9.31 -2.17
CA GLU A 152 -3.48 -10.04 -2.96
C GLU A 152 -4.74 -9.24 -3.23
N LEU A 153 -5.24 -8.50 -2.23
CA LEU A 153 -6.36 -7.58 -2.38
C LEU A 153 -6.04 -6.52 -3.45
N LEU A 154 -4.87 -5.89 -3.35
CA LEU A 154 -4.43 -4.85 -4.28
C LEU A 154 -4.25 -5.40 -5.70
N ASP A 155 -3.54 -6.52 -5.87
CA ASP A 155 -3.38 -7.16 -7.18
C ASP A 155 -4.72 -7.54 -7.80
N SER A 156 -5.63 -8.12 -7.00
CA SER A 156 -6.97 -8.49 -7.46
C SER A 156 -7.83 -7.28 -7.83
N ALA A 157 -7.76 -6.20 -7.05
CA ALA A 157 -8.54 -4.99 -7.30
C ALA A 157 -8.06 -4.26 -8.56
N PHE A 158 -6.75 -4.06 -8.72
CA PHE A 158 -6.18 -3.39 -9.90
C PHE A 158 -6.16 -4.29 -11.13
N GLY A 159 -5.80 -5.58 -11.02
CA GLY A 159 -5.66 -6.49 -12.16
C GLY A 159 -6.95 -6.74 -12.95
N LYS A 160 -8.10 -6.47 -12.35
CA LYS A 160 -9.42 -6.47 -13.00
C LYS A 160 -9.68 -5.22 -13.86
N LYS A 161 -8.89 -4.15 -13.70
CA LYS A 161 -9.06 -2.89 -14.42
C LYS A 161 -8.29 -2.90 -15.73
N MET A 162 -8.94 -2.37 -16.76
CA MET A 162 -8.34 -2.12 -18.06
C MET A 162 -7.88 -0.67 -18.15
N ASN A 163 -6.70 -0.46 -18.72
CA ASN A 163 -6.23 0.87 -19.05
C ASN A 163 -6.78 1.35 -20.40
N TYR A 164 -6.66 2.64 -20.66
CA TYR A 164 -7.13 3.30 -21.87
C TYR A 164 -6.45 2.82 -23.18
N ARG A 165 -5.38 2.01 -23.08
CA ARG A 165 -4.63 1.42 -24.21
C ARG A 165 -4.98 -0.06 -24.44
N GLY A 166 -6.00 -0.60 -23.76
CA GLY A 166 -6.40 -2.00 -23.88
C GLY A 166 -5.54 -3.00 -23.10
N GLY A 167 -4.69 -2.51 -22.20
CA GLY A 167 -3.87 -3.30 -21.29
C GLY A 167 -4.47 -3.45 -19.89
N ARG A 168 -3.86 -4.29 -19.04
CA ARG A 168 -4.27 -4.43 -17.63
C ARG A 168 -3.45 -3.53 -16.70
N TYR A 169 -4.06 -3.11 -15.60
CA TYR A 169 -3.32 -2.52 -14.50
C TYR A 169 -2.52 -3.58 -13.74
N ARG A 170 -1.36 -3.17 -13.22
CA ARG A 170 -0.47 -3.96 -12.36
C ARG A 170 -0.06 -3.13 -11.16
N VAL A 171 0.23 -3.80 -10.07
CA VAL A 171 0.56 -3.15 -8.79
C VAL A 171 2.04 -3.26 -8.51
N GLY A 172 2.58 -2.18 -7.98
CA GLY A 172 3.99 -2.01 -7.68
C GLY A 172 4.25 -1.48 -6.29
N TYR A 173 5.37 -1.91 -5.68
CA TYR A 173 5.74 -1.51 -4.32
C TYR A 173 7.03 -0.71 -4.31
N TRP A 174 6.97 0.48 -4.91
CA TRP A 174 8.01 1.49 -4.92
C TRP A 174 7.36 2.86 -4.74
N THR A 175 8.09 3.79 -4.12
CA THR A 175 7.48 5.04 -3.64
C THR A 175 8.18 6.30 -4.15
N MET A 176 9.34 6.20 -4.79
CA MET A 176 10.21 7.36 -5.09
C MET A 176 10.33 8.25 -3.83
N THR A 177 10.00 9.54 -3.92
CA THR A 177 9.90 10.46 -2.76
C THR A 177 8.47 10.65 -2.25
N ASN A 178 7.46 9.99 -2.84
CA ASN A 178 6.06 10.17 -2.49
C ASN A 178 5.71 9.65 -1.09
N HIS A 179 6.49 8.72 -0.52
CA HIS A 179 6.29 8.25 0.86
C HIS A 179 6.47 9.38 1.88
N ALA A 180 7.38 10.34 1.61
CA ALA A 180 7.53 11.54 2.43
C ALA A 180 6.39 12.53 2.18
N GLY A 181 6.06 12.79 0.91
CA GLY A 181 4.97 13.71 0.53
C GLY A 181 3.61 13.28 1.09
N PHE A 182 3.24 12.01 0.94
CA PHE A 182 1.97 11.48 1.45
C PHE A 182 2.00 11.30 2.97
N GLY A 183 3.15 10.96 3.55
CA GLY A 183 3.29 10.94 5.01
C GLY A 183 2.97 12.30 5.63
N ARG A 184 3.45 13.39 5.02
CA ARG A 184 3.17 14.77 5.46
C ARG A 184 1.69 15.13 5.41
N LEU A 185 0.89 14.51 4.53
CA LEU A 185 -0.55 14.75 4.43
C LEU A 185 -1.38 13.84 5.35
N MET A 186 -0.78 12.78 5.88
CA MET A 186 -1.51 11.75 6.62
C MET A 186 -1.54 12.02 8.13
N GLN A 187 -2.67 11.70 8.76
CA GLN A 187 -2.86 11.69 10.22
C GLN A 187 -2.19 10.48 10.89
N ALA A 188 -2.25 10.38 12.22
CA ALA A 188 -1.68 9.25 12.94
C ALA A 188 -2.29 7.91 12.48
N THR A 189 -1.51 6.83 12.56
CA THR A 189 -1.96 5.48 12.12
C THR A 189 -1.82 4.42 13.23
N PRO A 190 -2.66 3.37 13.22
CA PRO A 190 -2.69 2.33 14.27
C PRO A 190 -1.37 1.57 14.48
N ASN A 191 -0.41 1.64 13.56
CA ASN A 191 0.93 1.11 13.78
C ASN A 191 1.79 1.94 14.76
N GLY A 192 1.27 3.07 15.26
CA GLY A 192 1.96 3.98 16.19
C GLY A 192 2.69 5.15 15.51
N ARG A 193 2.67 5.25 14.18
CA ARG A 193 3.22 6.40 13.44
C ARG A 193 2.39 7.64 13.73
N LYS A 194 3.05 8.76 14.07
CA LYS A 194 2.37 10.03 14.33
C LYS A 194 1.93 10.71 13.04
N ALA A 195 0.99 11.63 13.17
CA ALA A 195 0.57 12.49 12.07
C ALA A 195 1.78 13.21 11.46
N HIS A 196 1.75 13.35 10.13
CA HIS A 196 2.75 14.05 9.33
C HIS A 196 4.14 13.42 9.27
N GLU A 197 4.37 12.27 9.90
CA GLU A 197 5.61 11.49 9.74
C GLU A 197 5.63 10.77 8.39
N ASN A 198 6.82 10.54 7.85
CA ASN A 198 6.99 9.84 6.57
C ASN A 198 6.44 8.41 6.64
N PHE A 199 5.86 7.93 5.54
CA PHE A 199 5.62 6.51 5.36
C PHE A 199 6.93 5.75 5.07
N THR A 200 6.89 4.45 5.29
CA THR A 200 7.96 3.54 4.90
C THR A 200 8.05 3.42 3.38
N SER A 201 9.28 3.29 2.86
CA SER A 201 9.55 3.24 1.42
C SER A 201 9.45 1.83 0.84
N GLY A 202 8.68 1.70 -0.23
CA GLY A 202 8.57 0.47 -1.03
C GLY A 202 7.96 -0.70 -0.28
N ILE A 203 8.53 -1.89 -0.46
CA ILE A 203 8.17 -3.12 0.27
C ILE A 203 8.95 -3.25 1.59
N THR A 204 9.79 -2.27 1.93
CA THR A 204 10.66 -2.34 3.09
C THR A 204 9.84 -2.44 4.38
N PRO A 205 10.18 -3.32 5.33
CA PRO A 205 9.65 -3.26 6.70
C PRO A 205 9.83 -1.88 7.34
N VAL A 206 8.94 -1.53 8.29
CA VAL A 206 9.07 -0.26 9.02
C VAL A 206 10.42 -0.21 9.72
N SER A 207 11.07 0.97 9.66
CA SER A 207 12.40 1.15 10.25
C SER A 207 12.39 0.88 11.76
N GLY A 208 13.36 0.12 12.24
CA GLY A 208 13.50 -0.21 13.66
C GLY A 208 12.67 -1.40 14.14
N VAL A 209 11.87 -2.04 13.27
CA VAL A 209 11.11 -3.26 13.65
C VAL A 209 12.02 -4.43 13.99
N THR A 210 13.10 -4.61 13.23
CA THR A 210 14.08 -5.68 13.46
C THR A 210 15.50 -5.15 13.26
N PRO A 211 16.46 -5.54 14.13
CA PRO A 211 17.88 -5.33 13.86
C PRO A 211 18.45 -6.41 12.93
N TYR A 212 17.70 -7.49 12.67
CA TYR A 212 18.18 -8.66 11.93
C TYR A 212 17.81 -8.57 10.46
N LEU A 213 18.83 -8.40 9.60
CA LEU A 213 18.67 -8.38 8.15
C LEU A 213 17.94 -9.60 7.59
N THR A 214 18.35 -10.79 8.03
CA THR A 214 17.82 -12.05 7.50
C THR A 214 16.32 -12.17 7.70
N LYS A 215 15.81 -11.74 8.86
CA LYS A 215 14.37 -11.70 9.14
C LYS A 215 13.62 -10.77 8.19
N ALA A 216 14.17 -9.57 7.96
CA ALA A 216 13.58 -8.60 7.05
C ALA A 216 13.52 -9.16 5.61
N LEU A 217 14.61 -9.75 5.14
CA LEU A 217 14.68 -10.39 3.82
C LEU A 217 13.71 -11.56 3.70
N ASN A 218 13.63 -12.42 4.69
CA ASN A 218 12.73 -13.58 4.68
C ASN A 218 11.26 -13.15 4.66
N SER A 219 10.86 -12.17 5.48
CA SER A 219 9.50 -11.62 5.46
C SER A 219 9.14 -11.03 4.09
N VAL A 220 10.07 -10.36 3.40
CA VAL A 220 9.86 -9.88 2.03
C VAL A 220 9.75 -11.04 1.03
N ALA A 221 10.63 -12.03 1.14
CA ALA A 221 10.68 -13.17 0.22
C ALA A 221 9.46 -14.10 0.34
N LYS A 222 8.79 -14.15 1.50
CA LYS A 222 7.56 -14.93 1.71
C LYS A 222 6.35 -14.39 0.95
N GLN A 223 6.38 -13.12 0.52
CA GLN A 223 5.22 -12.50 -0.12
C GLN A 223 4.93 -13.11 -1.50
N PRO A 224 3.66 -13.23 -1.91
CA PRO A 224 3.28 -13.93 -3.13
C PRO A 224 3.84 -13.23 -4.37
N ALA A 225 4.83 -13.84 -5.03
CA ALA A 225 5.58 -13.25 -6.15
C ALA A 225 4.68 -12.78 -7.30
N ARG A 226 3.55 -13.46 -7.55
CA ARG A 226 2.57 -13.06 -8.58
C ARG A 226 2.04 -11.63 -8.36
N CYS A 227 1.88 -11.25 -7.10
CA CYS A 227 1.34 -9.95 -6.70
C CYS A 227 2.40 -8.83 -6.73
N LEU A 228 3.68 -9.19 -6.95
CA LEU A 228 4.83 -8.27 -6.99
C LEU A 228 5.31 -7.97 -8.43
N SER A 229 4.52 -8.35 -9.44
CA SER A 229 4.95 -8.43 -10.84
C SER A 229 5.33 -7.10 -11.49
N SER A 230 4.87 -5.96 -10.96
CA SER A 230 5.19 -4.66 -11.55
C SER A 230 6.54 -4.10 -11.06
N GLY A 231 7.18 -4.76 -10.09
CA GLY A 231 8.42 -4.32 -9.44
C GLY A 231 8.28 -4.11 -7.92
N ILE A 232 9.42 -4.11 -7.23
CA ILE A 232 9.52 -3.83 -5.79
C ILE A 232 10.76 -2.97 -5.53
N ALA A 233 10.70 -2.13 -4.50
CA ALA A 233 11.85 -1.42 -3.97
C ALA A 233 12.05 -1.81 -2.50
N LEU A 234 13.17 -2.47 -2.21
CA LEU A 234 13.60 -2.80 -0.86
C LEU A 234 14.83 -1.95 -0.52
N ASN A 235 14.72 -1.14 0.53
CA ASN A 235 15.82 -0.29 0.98
C ASN A 235 16.47 -0.88 2.22
N LEU A 236 17.79 -0.99 2.20
CA LEU A 236 18.59 -1.46 3.34
C LEU A 236 19.61 -0.37 3.69
N LYS A 237 19.75 -0.09 4.99
CA LYS A 237 20.73 0.87 5.50
C LYS A 237 21.63 0.17 6.52
N TYR A 238 22.94 0.27 6.29
CA TYR A 238 23.95 -0.26 7.21
C TYR A 238 24.81 0.88 7.72
N THR A 239 25.15 0.79 8.99
CA THR A 239 26.26 1.56 9.54
C THR A 239 27.54 0.77 9.24
N PRO A 240 28.54 1.39 8.59
CA PRO A 240 29.86 0.76 8.46
C PRO A 240 30.41 0.38 9.84
N GLU A 241 31.10 -0.75 9.96
CA GLU A 241 31.82 -1.06 11.20
C GLU A 241 32.93 -0.04 11.41
N SER A 242 33.04 0.47 12.64
CA SER A 242 34.24 1.16 13.11
C SER A 242 35.34 0.09 13.15
N GLY A 243 36.32 0.20 12.25
CA GLY A 243 37.50 -0.66 12.25
C GLY A 243 38.34 -0.54 13.52
#